data_AF-A0AAC8YT04-F1
#
_entry.id   AF-A0AAC8YT04-F1
#
_cell.length_a   1.000
_cell.length_b   1.000
_cell.length_c   1.000
_cell.angle_alpha   90.00
_cell.angle_beta   90.00
_cell.angle_gamma   90.00
#
_symmetry.space_group_name_H-M   'P 1'
#
loop_
_entity.id
_entity.type
_entity.pdbx_description
1 polymer ?
#
loop_
_entity_poly.entity_id
_entity_poly.type
_entity_poly.pdbx_seq_one_letter_code
_entity_poly.pdbx_strand_id
1 'polypeptide(L)'
;MADSDNTIALPFVTQGGRRKSCAVDDDRAVGGLLHAELLQAPLDPCVVLLQEWEQAHHMAVVLCRLQQRLEIRIRNALGSLDAGVAPENDRPIPPQPSADQQTRWDALDQKVGYSRARAAEMQAVEVEEEILEAVSATPAQSIAGVVAKLNIIAGGGQSMGDSSAFPWPQIQSVLKDLKSLSERETARPGASTPNGETASGNHQRHS
;
A
#
# COMPACT_ATOMS: atom_id res chain seq x y z
N MET A 1 35.13 15.41 17.36
CA MET A 1 34.82 14.14 16.67
C MET A 1 33.33 14.01 16.64
N ALA A 2 32.78 13.90 15.44
CA ALA A 2 31.37 13.62 15.21
C ALA A 2 31.10 12.16 15.61
N ASP A 3 29.92 11.91 16.18
CA ASP A 3 28.98 10.93 15.63
C ASP A 3 27.60 11.20 16.24
N SER A 4 26.66 11.55 15.36
CA SER A 4 25.21 11.51 15.58
C SER A 4 24.71 10.12 15.26
N ASP A 5 23.66 9.68 15.95
CA ASP A 5 22.45 8.99 15.43
C ASP A 5 21.66 8.49 16.67
N ASN A 6 20.55 9.13 17.05
CA ASN A 6 19.17 8.92 16.55
C ASN A 6 18.72 7.44 16.74
N THR A 7 17.63 7.08 17.43
CA THR A 7 16.24 7.28 16.96
C THR A 7 15.24 6.79 18.02
N ILE A 8 14.08 7.47 18.00
CA ILE A 8 12.90 7.43 18.88
C ILE A 8 12.07 6.13 18.80
N ALA A 9 11.39 5.78 19.90
CA ALA A 9 10.11 5.05 19.83
C ALA A 9 9.15 5.52 20.96
N LEU A 10 8.06 6.20 20.58
CA LEU A 10 6.88 6.38 21.42
C LEU A 10 5.66 5.73 20.74
N PRO A 11 4.72 5.13 21.50
CA PRO A 11 3.65 4.32 20.94
C PRO A 11 2.42 5.15 20.55
N PHE A 12 1.88 4.84 19.37
CA PHE A 12 0.62 5.37 18.84
C PHE A 12 -0.60 4.59 19.37
N VAL A 13 -1.66 5.33 19.71
CA VAL A 13 -3.04 4.86 19.92
C VAL A 13 -3.97 5.73 19.10
N THR A 14 -4.84 5.15 18.28
CA THR A 14 -6.19 5.67 17.93
C THR A 14 -6.96 4.58 17.16
N GLN A 15 -7.98 3.99 17.78
CA GLN A 15 -9.42 4.31 17.64
C GLN A 15 -9.97 4.27 16.21
N GLY A 16 -10.84 3.29 15.98
CA GLY A 16 -11.51 3.04 14.72
C GLY A 16 -12.78 3.86 14.51
N GLY A 17 -13.15 4.01 13.24
CA GLY A 17 -14.39 4.64 12.80
C GLY A 17 -14.96 3.91 11.59
N ARG A 18 -16.11 3.26 11.81
CA ARG A 18 -16.92 2.46 10.88
C ARG A 18 -17.77 3.37 9.97
N ARG A 19 -17.89 3.07 8.67
CA ARG A 19 -18.97 3.62 7.81
C ARG A 19 -19.65 2.52 6.99
N LYS A 20 -20.96 2.70 6.79
CA LYS A 20 -21.94 1.76 6.21
C LYS A 20 -22.15 2.10 4.72
N SER A 21 -22.31 1.06 3.90
CA SER A 21 -22.60 1.14 2.46
C SER A 21 -24.12 1.19 2.19
N CYS A 22 -24.53 1.89 1.12
CA CYS A 22 -25.83 1.72 0.46
C CYS A 22 -25.60 1.33 -1.01
N ALA A 23 -26.41 0.38 -1.48
CA ALA A 23 -26.41 -0.18 -2.82
C ALA A 23 -27.04 0.74 -3.87
N VAL A 24 -26.69 0.53 -5.14
CA VAL A 24 -27.41 1.07 -6.31
C VAL A 24 -27.53 -0.05 -7.34
N ASP A 25 -28.74 -0.26 -7.86
CA ASP A 25 -29.06 -1.22 -8.92
C ASP A 25 -29.01 -0.58 -10.31
N ASP A 26 -28.49 -1.39 -11.24
CA ASP A 26 -28.75 -1.62 -12.69
C ASP A 26 -29.29 -0.52 -13.62
N ASP A 27 -28.69 -0.41 -14.82
CA ASP A 27 -29.42 -0.67 -16.07
C ASP A 27 -28.52 -0.90 -17.30
N ARG A 28 -29.14 -1.52 -18.31
CA ARG A 28 -28.58 -2.48 -19.26
C ARG A 28 -28.25 -1.94 -20.67
N ALA A 29 -27.06 -2.36 -21.15
CA ALA A 29 -26.63 -2.77 -22.49
C ALA A 29 -27.17 -2.10 -23.79
N VAL A 30 -26.24 -1.58 -24.62
CA VAL A 30 -26.18 -1.78 -26.10
C VAL A 30 -24.73 -1.61 -26.58
N GLY A 31 -24.09 -2.63 -27.17
CA GLY A 31 -22.76 -2.47 -27.82
C GLY A 31 -21.94 -3.73 -28.14
N GLY A 32 -22.57 -4.91 -28.20
CA GLY A 32 -21.90 -6.21 -28.07
C GLY A 32 -21.10 -6.78 -29.24
N LEU A 33 -20.67 -6.00 -30.25
CA LEU A 33 -19.87 -6.58 -31.36
C LEU A 33 -18.59 -5.81 -31.74
N LEU A 34 -18.36 -4.62 -31.18
CA LEU A 34 -17.09 -3.90 -31.31
C LEU A 34 -16.30 -3.85 -30.00
N HIS A 35 -16.92 -4.25 -28.89
CA HIS A 35 -16.32 -4.20 -27.56
C HIS A 35 -15.40 -5.38 -27.28
N ALA A 36 -15.60 -6.57 -27.85
CA ALA A 36 -14.86 -7.76 -27.44
C ALA A 36 -13.32 -7.64 -27.60
N GLU A 37 -12.83 -6.87 -28.58
CA GLU A 37 -11.39 -6.70 -28.82
C GLU A 37 -10.79 -5.44 -28.15
N LEU A 38 -11.63 -4.44 -27.83
CA LEU A 38 -11.27 -3.31 -26.94
C LEU A 38 -11.39 -3.65 -25.44
N LEU A 39 -12.16 -4.69 -25.10
CA LEU A 39 -12.37 -5.21 -23.74
C LEU A 39 -11.16 -5.98 -23.20
N GLN A 40 -10.14 -6.22 -24.02
CA GLN A 40 -8.87 -6.83 -23.63
C GLN A 40 -7.67 -5.94 -23.92
N ALA A 41 -7.86 -4.61 -24.00
CA ALA A 41 -6.71 -3.73 -23.84
C ALA A 41 -6.04 -4.11 -22.51
N PRO A 42 -4.77 -4.56 -22.52
CA PRO A 42 -4.09 -4.96 -21.29
C PRO A 42 -4.20 -3.80 -20.31
N LEU A 43 -4.65 -4.08 -19.09
CA LEU A 43 -4.58 -3.10 -18.01
C LEU A 43 -3.16 -2.56 -17.95
N ASP A 44 -3.02 -1.26 -17.71
CA ASP A 44 -1.71 -0.64 -17.57
C ASP A 44 -0.87 -1.47 -16.57
N PRO A 45 0.33 -1.93 -16.95
CA PRO A 45 1.11 -2.82 -16.11
C PRO A 45 1.45 -2.20 -14.75
N CYS A 46 1.51 -0.87 -14.65
CA CYS A 46 1.70 -0.19 -13.37
C CYS A 46 0.47 -0.30 -12.45
N VAL A 47 -0.74 -0.41 -13.02
CA VAL A 47 -1.98 -0.62 -12.25
C VAL A 47 -2.02 -2.04 -11.68
N VAL A 48 -1.53 -3.04 -12.44
CA VAL A 48 -1.40 -4.42 -11.94
C VAL A 48 -0.40 -4.46 -10.78
N LEU A 49 0.76 -3.85 -10.94
CA LEU A 49 1.76 -3.74 -9.87
C LEU A 49 1.23 -3.03 -8.63
N LEU A 50 0.36 -2.02 -8.79
CA LEU A 50 -0.27 -1.37 -7.63
C LEU A 50 -1.17 -2.33 -6.86
N GLN A 51 -1.95 -3.17 -7.54
CA GLN A 51 -2.82 -4.15 -6.87
C GLN A 51 -2.00 -5.18 -6.09
N GLU A 52 -0.91 -5.67 -6.69
CA GLU A 52 0.02 -6.59 -6.03
C GLU A 52 0.68 -5.91 -4.82
N TRP A 53 1.10 -4.64 -4.97
CA TRP A 53 1.69 -3.88 -3.88
C TRP A 53 0.70 -3.65 -2.74
N GLU A 54 -0.55 -3.27 -3.03
CA GLU A 54 -1.59 -3.10 -2.01
C GLU A 54 -1.87 -4.40 -1.24
N GLN A 55 -1.84 -5.54 -1.93
CA GLN A 55 -2.00 -6.85 -1.30
C GLN A 55 -0.80 -7.18 -0.40
N ALA A 56 0.43 -7.02 -0.90
CA ALA A 56 1.66 -7.24 -0.15
C ALA A 56 1.73 -6.34 1.09
N HIS A 57 1.45 -5.04 0.91
CA HIS A 57 1.37 -4.05 1.98
C HIS A 57 0.34 -4.42 3.04
N HIS A 58 -0.86 -4.83 2.62
CA HIS A 58 -1.89 -5.27 3.55
C HIS A 58 -1.42 -6.47 4.38
N MET A 59 -0.80 -7.46 3.72
CA MET A 59 -0.26 -8.65 4.39
C MET A 59 0.86 -8.27 5.37
N ALA A 60 1.81 -7.42 4.97
CA ALA A 60 2.89 -6.94 5.83
C ALA A 60 2.34 -6.27 7.10
N VAL A 61 1.37 -5.35 6.96
CA VAL A 61 0.75 -4.67 8.11
C VAL A 61 0.01 -5.65 9.04
N VAL A 62 -0.75 -6.59 8.48
CA VAL A 62 -1.49 -7.59 9.28
C VAL A 62 -0.53 -8.52 10.02
N LEU A 63 0.52 -8.98 9.34
CA LEU A 63 1.51 -9.91 9.90
C LEU A 63 2.40 -9.24 10.94
N CYS A 64 2.79 -7.98 10.72
CA CYS A 64 3.48 -7.17 11.71
C CYS A 64 2.68 -7.06 13.02
N ARG A 65 1.39 -6.73 12.93
CA ARG A 65 0.52 -6.66 14.12
C ARG A 65 0.35 -8.03 14.80
N LEU A 66 0.32 -9.11 14.02
CA LEU A 66 0.28 -10.47 14.57
C LEU A 66 1.59 -10.79 15.30
N GLN A 67 2.74 -10.53 14.67
CA GLN A 67 4.07 -10.71 15.23
C GLN A 67 4.21 -9.98 16.56
N GLN A 68 3.84 -8.70 16.63
CA GLN A 68 3.88 -7.90 17.87
C GLN A 68 3.00 -8.50 18.98
N ARG A 69 1.80 -8.97 18.63
CA ARG A 69 0.90 -9.61 19.61
C ARG A 69 1.46 -10.92 20.14
N LEU A 70 2.10 -11.72 19.28
CA LEU A 70 2.73 -12.97 19.67
C LEU A 70 3.98 -12.71 20.52
N GLU A 71 4.77 -11.70 20.18
CA GLU A 71 5.94 -11.27 20.96
C GLU A 71 5.54 -10.89 22.40
N ILE A 72 4.48 -10.08 22.54
CA ILE A 72 3.93 -9.70 23.86
C ILE A 72 3.49 -10.94 24.64
N ARG A 73 2.86 -11.91 23.98
CA ARG A 73 2.44 -13.16 24.64
C ARG A 73 3.63 -13.96 25.15
N ILE A 74 4.70 -14.09 24.37
CA ILE A 74 5.91 -14.81 24.81
C ILE A 74 6.55 -14.07 25.98
N ARG A 75 6.69 -12.73 25.89
CA ARG A 75 7.26 -11.91 26.96
C ARG A 75 6.47 -12.04 28.27
N ASN A 76 5.14 -11.98 28.21
CA ASN A 76 4.28 -12.13 29.39
C ASN A 76 4.36 -13.54 29.99
N ALA A 77 4.43 -14.57 29.15
CA ALA A 77 4.59 -15.95 29.61
C ALA A 77 5.93 -16.16 30.32
N LEU A 78 7.03 -15.60 29.78
CA LEU A 78 8.34 -15.65 30.42
C LEU A 78 8.36 -14.90 31.76
N GLY A 79 7.82 -13.68 31.80
CA GLY A 79 7.73 -12.90 33.05
C GLY A 79 6.92 -13.60 34.15
N SER A 80 5.85 -14.32 33.77
CA SER A 80 5.07 -15.13 34.73
C SER A 80 5.83 -16.34 35.27
N LEU A 81 6.73 -16.94 34.48
CA LEU A 81 7.57 -18.07 34.90
C LEU A 81 8.72 -17.61 35.80
N ASP A 82 9.29 -16.43 35.53
CA ASP A 82 10.43 -15.88 36.30
C ASP A 82 10.00 -15.28 37.65
N ALA A 83 8.75 -14.83 37.79
CA ALA A 83 8.19 -14.33 39.05
C ALA A 83 8.17 -15.37 40.20
N GLY A 84 8.43 -16.65 39.90
CA GLY A 84 8.56 -17.72 40.89
C GLY A 84 9.99 -17.94 41.42
N VAL A 85 11.01 -17.26 40.88
CA VAL A 85 12.41 -17.40 41.29
C VAL A 85 12.81 -16.21 42.15
N ALA A 86 13.08 -16.43 43.44
CA ALA A 86 13.54 -15.39 44.36
C ALA A 86 14.88 -14.79 43.88
N PRO A 87 15.14 -13.48 44.10
CA PRO A 87 16.35 -12.85 43.60
C PRO A 87 17.58 -13.34 44.38
N GLU A 88 18.40 -14.17 43.74
CA GLU A 88 19.75 -14.48 44.22
C GLU A 88 20.66 -13.28 43.90
N ASN A 89 21.21 -12.67 44.95
CA ASN A 89 22.00 -11.44 44.91
C ASN A 89 23.28 -11.57 44.06
N ASP A 90 23.71 -10.41 43.54
CA ASP A 90 25.01 -10.09 42.96
C ASP A 90 25.47 -10.91 41.73
N ARG A 91 24.99 -10.51 40.54
CA ARG A 91 25.85 -10.47 39.35
C ARG A 91 25.64 -9.19 38.53
N PRO A 92 26.72 -8.48 38.14
CA PRO A 92 26.64 -7.46 37.12
C PRO A 92 26.62 -8.08 35.71
N ILE A 93 25.86 -7.42 34.81
CA ILE A 93 25.90 -7.35 33.31
C ILE A 93 24.53 -7.70 32.66
N PRO A 94 23.95 -6.81 31.82
CA PRO A 94 22.98 -7.22 30.78
C PRO A 94 23.37 -6.75 29.34
N PRO A 95 22.82 -7.35 28.26
CA PRO A 95 22.19 -8.67 28.15
C PRO A 95 22.56 -9.44 26.85
N GLN A 96 22.86 -10.73 26.99
CA GLN A 96 22.51 -11.73 25.99
C GLN A 96 21.60 -12.73 26.70
N PRO A 97 20.49 -13.18 26.09
CA PRO A 97 19.65 -14.19 26.73
C PRO A 97 20.53 -15.41 27.03
N SER A 98 20.54 -15.86 28.28
CA SER A 98 21.23 -17.10 28.63
C SER A 98 20.65 -18.26 27.80
N ALA A 99 21.43 -19.32 27.56
CA ALA A 99 20.98 -20.46 26.76
C ALA A 99 19.63 -21.03 27.26
N ASP A 100 19.37 -20.96 28.57
CA ASP A 100 18.10 -21.34 29.19
C ASP A 100 16.94 -20.41 28.81
N GLN A 101 17.18 -19.11 28.75
CA GLN A 101 16.19 -18.12 28.32
C GLN A 101 15.86 -18.28 26.84
N GLN A 102 16.86 -18.51 26.00
CA GLN A 102 16.65 -18.77 24.57
C GLN A 102 15.85 -20.06 24.35
N THR A 103 16.20 -21.15 25.02
CA THR A 103 15.46 -22.42 24.93
C THR A 103 13.99 -22.26 25.35
N ARG A 104 13.73 -21.48 26.40
CA ARG A 104 12.35 -21.17 26.84
C ARG A 104 11.60 -20.30 25.84
N TRP A 105 12.28 -19.34 25.22
CA TRP A 105 11.71 -18.53 24.13
C TRP A 105 11.33 -19.41 22.94
N ASP A 106 12.24 -20.27 22.47
CA ASP A 106 12.04 -21.16 21.34
C ASP A 106 10.89 -22.14 21.60
N ALA A 107 10.78 -22.69 22.82
CA ALA A 107 9.69 -23.57 23.20
C ALA A 107 8.32 -22.86 23.22
N LEU A 108 8.28 -21.58 23.58
CA LEU A 108 7.07 -20.76 23.53
C LEU A 108 6.74 -20.36 22.11
N ASP A 109 7.74 -19.95 21.34
CA ASP A 109 7.61 -19.63 19.92
C ASP A 109 7.05 -20.82 19.13
N GLN A 110 7.57 -22.02 19.34
CA GLN A 110 7.05 -23.24 18.70
C GLN A 110 5.54 -23.46 18.98
N LYS A 111 5.07 -23.05 20.16
CA LYS A 111 3.65 -23.15 20.55
C LYS A 111 2.78 -22.04 19.97
N VAL A 112 3.27 -20.80 19.94
CA VAL A 112 2.45 -19.63 19.58
C VAL A 112 2.64 -19.17 18.13
N GLY A 113 3.73 -19.59 17.48
CA GLY A 113 4.03 -19.35 16.07
C GLY A 113 4.58 -17.96 15.76
N TYR A 114 5.33 -17.34 16.66
CA TYR A 114 5.91 -16.01 16.45
C TYR A 114 6.87 -15.98 15.25
N SER A 115 7.82 -16.92 15.15
CA SER A 115 8.80 -16.96 14.06
C SER A 115 8.14 -17.22 12.71
N ARG A 116 7.04 -17.97 12.68
CA ARG A 116 6.25 -18.17 11.46
C ARG A 116 5.56 -16.89 11.00
N ALA A 117 4.98 -16.13 11.93
CA ALA A 117 4.39 -14.82 11.62
C ALA A 117 5.47 -13.82 11.16
N ARG A 118 6.65 -13.83 11.80
CA ARG A 118 7.79 -12.98 11.42
C ARG A 118 8.35 -13.34 10.03
N ALA A 119 8.46 -14.63 9.72
CA ALA A 119 8.91 -15.08 8.40
C ALA A 119 7.91 -14.69 7.29
N ALA A 120 6.61 -14.83 7.55
CA ALA A 120 5.59 -14.40 6.60
C ALA A 120 5.55 -12.87 6.42
N GLU A 121 5.75 -12.11 7.50
CA GLU A 121 5.90 -10.64 7.43
C GLU A 121 7.09 -10.27 6.54
N MET A 122 8.24 -10.91 6.74
CA MET A 122 9.44 -10.67 5.93
C MET A 122 9.18 -10.93 4.45
N GLN A 123 8.51 -12.03 4.10
CA GLN A 123 8.14 -12.33 2.71
C GLN A 123 7.20 -11.27 2.12
N ALA A 124 6.23 -10.77 2.91
CA ALA A 124 5.33 -9.73 2.42
C ALA A 124 6.08 -8.41 2.14
N VAL A 125 7.05 -8.05 2.99
CA VAL A 125 7.92 -6.88 2.79
C VAL A 125 8.86 -7.08 1.59
N GLU A 126 9.43 -8.27 1.43
CA GLU A 126 10.28 -8.61 0.27
C GLU A 126 9.50 -8.45 -1.05
N VAL A 127 8.24 -8.89 -1.09
CA VAL A 127 7.37 -8.67 -2.25
C VAL A 127 7.11 -7.17 -2.48
N GLU A 128 6.92 -6.35 -1.44
CA GLU A 128 6.79 -4.90 -1.61
C GLU A 128 8.06 -4.29 -2.24
N GLU A 129 9.24 -4.71 -1.79
CA GLU A 129 10.54 -4.26 -2.32
C GLU A 129 10.73 -4.68 -3.78
N GLU A 130 10.41 -5.92 -4.13
CA GLU A 130 10.43 -6.42 -5.51
C GLU A 130 9.50 -5.60 -6.42
N ILE A 131 8.31 -5.24 -5.94
CA ILE A 131 7.37 -4.42 -6.71
C ILE A 131 7.86 -2.98 -6.85
N LEU A 132 8.49 -2.41 -5.81
CA LEU A 132 9.15 -1.10 -5.88
C LEU A 132 10.27 -1.08 -6.94
N GLU A 133 11.04 -2.16 -7.06
CA GLU A 133 12.03 -2.31 -8.13
C GLU A 133 11.34 -2.46 -9.50
N ALA A 134 10.36 -3.36 -9.63
CA ALA A 134 9.65 -3.62 -10.88
C ALA A 134 8.92 -2.37 -11.42
N VAL A 135 8.30 -1.59 -10.54
CA VAL A 135 7.57 -0.38 -10.93
C VAL A 135 8.50 0.73 -11.42
N SER A 136 9.76 0.73 -10.98
CA SER A 136 10.77 1.67 -11.45
C SER A 136 11.13 1.43 -12.92
N ALA A 137 11.22 0.15 -13.33
CA ALA A 137 11.58 -0.27 -14.69
C ALA A 137 10.38 -0.34 -15.66
N THR A 138 9.15 -0.46 -15.13
CA THR A 138 7.93 -0.61 -15.95
C THR A 138 7.42 0.75 -16.44
N PRO A 139 7.39 1.05 -17.75
CA PRO A 139 6.82 2.32 -18.22
C PRO A 139 5.29 2.36 -18.02
N ALA A 140 4.78 3.48 -17.52
CA ALA A 140 3.34 3.72 -17.46
C ALA A 140 2.81 4.00 -18.87
N GLN A 141 1.67 3.42 -19.21
CA GLN A 141 1.03 3.53 -20.53
C GLN A 141 -0.21 4.45 -20.50
N SER A 142 -0.56 4.95 -19.31
CA SER A 142 -1.72 5.78 -19.05
C SER A 142 -1.50 6.70 -17.83
N ILE A 143 -2.37 7.72 -17.68
CA ILE A 143 -2.41 8.55 -16.46
C ILE A 143 -2.70 7.68 -15.23
N ALA A 144 -3.54 6.65 -15.36
CA ALA A 144 -3.81 5.69 -14.28
C ALA A 144 -2.53 4.94 -13.87
N GLY A 145 -1.67 4.57 -14.81
CA GLY A 145 -0.36 3.97 -14.53
C GLY A 145 0.62 4.93 -13.84
N VAL A 146 0.63 6.20 -14.21
CA VAL A 146 1.44 7.23 -13.52
C VAL A 146 0.96 7.43 -12.08
N VAL A 147 -0.36 7.50 -11.89
CA VAL A 147 -0.99 7.54 -10.56
C VAL A 147 -0.62 6.30 -9.77
N ALA A 148 -0.63 5.12 -10.40
CA ALA A 148 -0.28 3.86 -9.75
C ALA A 148 1.17 3.83 -9.25
N LYS A 149 2.13 4.26 -10.08
CA LYS A 149 3.54 4.43 -9.68
C LYS A 149 3.67 5.34 -8.45
N LEU A 150 3.01 6.48 -8.49
CA LEU A 150 3.08 7.45 -7.41
C LEU A 150 2.44 6.92 -6.12
N ASN A 151 1.35 6.14 -6.19
CA ASN A 151 0.76 5.49 -5.02
C ASN A 151 1.74 4.47 -4.40
N ILE A 152 2.41 3.64 -5.21
CA ILE A 152 3.42 2.67 -4.73
C ILE A 152 4.57 3.40 -4.02
N ILE A 153 5.14 4.43 -4.67
CA ILE A 153 6.25 5.21 -4.12
C ILE A 153 5.83 5.94 -2.82
N ALA A 154 4.65 6.56 -2.82
CA ALA A 154 4.13 7.26 -1.66
C ALA A 154 3.82 6.30 -0.51
N GLY A 155 3.31 5.10 -0.81
CA GLY A 155 2.98 4.08 0.17
C GLY A 155 4.22 3.52 0.87
N GLY A 156 5.28 3.24 0.10
CA GLY A 156 6.55 2.75 0.65
C GLY A 156 7.21 3.72 1.62
N GLY A 157 7.22 5.02 1.31
CA GLY A 157 7.88 6.00 2.17
C GLY A 157 7.03 6.55 3.33
N GLN A 158 5.69 6.47 3.25
CA GLN A 158 4.81 6.85 4.37
C GLN A 158 4.86 5.87 5.54
N SER A 159 5.23 4.60 5.32
CA SER A 159 5.37 3.61 6.40
C SER A 159 6.60 3.86 7.28
N MET A 160 7.57 4.61 6.77
CA MET A 160 8.92 4.73 7.34
C MET A 160 9.09 5.94 8.30
N GLY A 161 8.05 6.75 8.54
CA GLY A 161 8.15 7.89 9.47
C GLY A 161 6.87 8.74 9.60
N ASP A 162 7.00 9.90 10.25
CA ASP A 162 5.90 10.88 10.37
C ASP A 162 5.37 11.26 8.98
N SER A 163 4.09 10.98 8.72
CA SER A 163 3.46 11.26 7.41
C SER A 163 3.37 12.76 7.07
N SER A 164 3.75 13.64 8.00
CA SER A 164 3.95 15.08 7.78
C SER A 164 5.36 15.48 7.37
N ALA A 165 6.34 14.57 7.50
CA ALA A 165 7.71 14.78 7.04
C ALA A 165 7.83 14.50 5.53
N PHE A 166 8.98 14.89 4.96
CA PHE A 166 9.45 14.75 3.56
C PHE A 166 8.44 14.26 2.50
N PRO A 167 8.36 14.97 1.35
CA PRO A 167 7.22 15.76 0.90
C PRO A 167 5.93 14.95 0.60
N TRP A 168 5.50 14.07 1.51
CA TRP A 168 4.26 13.30 1.35
C TRP A 168 3.03 14.18 1.09
N PRO A 169 2.82 15.33 1.76
CA PRO A 169 1.69 16.19 1.47
C PRO A 169 1.66 16.70 0.01
N GLN A 170 2.83 17.03 -0.55
CA GLN A 170 2.95 17.49 -1.94
C GLN A 170 2.69 16.34 -2.92
N ILE A 171 3.23 15.15 -2.66
CA ILE A 171 2.99 13.96 -3.49
C ILE A 171 1.49 13.58 -3.48
N GLN A 172 0.83 13.64 -2.33
CA GLN A 172 -0.61 13.40 -2.20
C GLN A 172 -1.45 14.44 -2.95
N SER A 173 -1.03 15.71 -2.96
CA SER A 173 -1.69 16.75 -3.77
C SER A 173 -1.60 16.43 -5.25
N VAL A 174 -0.40 16.13 -5.77
CA VAL A 174 -0.20 15.77 -7.19
C VAL A 174 -1.00 14.54 -7.58
N LEU A 175 -1.03 13.51 -6.72
CA LEU A 175 -1.85 12.32 -6.91
C LEU A 175 -3.34 12.65 -7.07
N LYS A 176 -3.88 13.54 -6.23
CA LYS A 176 -5.27 13.97 -6.28
C LYS A 176 -5.60 14.73 -7.57
N ASP A 177 -4.69 15.60 -8.00
CA ASP A 177 -4.85 16.37 -9.24
C ASP A 177 -4.82 15.46 -10.47
N LEU A 178 -3.90 14.49 -10.53
CA LEU A 178 -3.81 13.51 -11.61
C LEU A 178 -5.05 12.60 -11.70
N LYS A 179 -5.57 12.14 -10.56
CA LYS A 179 -6.83 11.37 -10.51
C LYS A 179 -7.98 12.18 -11.09
N SER A 180 -8.11 13.45 -10.66
CA SER A 180 -9.14 14.38 -11.15
C SER A 180 -9.03 14.64 -12.65
N LEU A 181 -7.81 14.71 -13.21
CA LEU A 181 -7.60 14.87 -14.66
C LEU A 181 -8.01 13.61 -15.43
N SER A 182 -7.69 12.41 -14.91
CA SER A 182 -8.09 11.15 -15.54
C SER A 182 -9.61 10.97 -15.59
N GLU A 183 -10.31 11.38 -14.53
CA GLU A 183 -11.78 11.34 -14.43
C GLU A 183 -12.41 12.31 -15.44
N ARG A 184 -11.80 13.48 -15.68
CA ARG A 184 -12.28 14.46 -16.67
C ARG A 184 -12.06 14.01 -18.11
N GLU A 185 -10.95 13.35 -18.38
CA GLU A 185 -10.61 12.83 -19.72
C GLU A 185 -11.51 11.66 -20.09
N THR A 186 -11.79 10.77 -19.15
CA THR A 186 -12.74 9.66 -19.32
C THR A 186 -14.20 10.14 -19.40
N ALA A 187 -14.56 11.22 -18.70
CA ALA A 187 -15.89 11.83 -18.75
C ALA A 187 -16.17 12.68 -20.00
N ARG A 188 -15.21 12.84 -20.93
CA ARG A 188 -15.41 13.57 -22.18
C ARG A 188 -15.54 12.61 -23.39
N PRO A 189 -16.66 11.87 -23.54
CA PRO A 189 -16.90 11.09 -24.74
C PRO A 189 -17.28 12.05 -25.88
N GLY A 190 -16.40 12.19 -26.86
CA GLY A 190 -16.75 12.63 -28.22
C GLY A 190 -17.39 14.00 -28.38
N ALA A 191 -16.60 15.08 -28.28
CA ALA A 191 -16.88 16.26 -29.10
C ALA A 191 -16.36 16.02 -30.52
N SER A 192 -16.88 15.00 -31.20
CA SER A 192 -16.74 14.86 -32.65
C SER A 192 -17.58 15.97 -33.27
N THR A 193 -16.92 17.06 -33.65
CA THR A 193 -17.47 18.07 -34.54
C THR A 193 -17.86 17.41 -35.87
N PRO A 194 -19.13 17.46 -36.32
CA PRO A 194 -19.44 17.19 -37.71
C PRO A 194 -18.94 18.37 -38.55
N ASN A 195 -18.14 18.02 -39.55
CA ASN A 195 -17.59 18.90 -40.57
C ASN A 195 -18.65 19.79 -41.26
N GLY A 196 -18.23 21.03 -41.53
CA GLY A 196 -18.27 21.66 -42.85
C GLY A 196 -19.54 21.53 -43.70
N GLU A 197 -20.32 22.62 -43.71
CA GLU A 197 -21.10 23.01 -44.89
C GLU A 197 -20.93 24.51 -45.11
N THR A 198 -19.79 24.88 -45.70
CA THR A 198 -19.64 26.18 -46.37
C THR A 198 -20.02 26.04 -47.84
N ALA A 199 -20.93 26.92 -48.27
CA ALA A 199 -21.09 27.44 -49.62
C ALA A 199 -21.72 26.54 -50.70
N SER A 200 -23.02 26.70 -50.94
CA SER A 200 -23.52 27.01 -52.28
C SER A 200 -24.94 27.58 -52.22
N GLY A 201 -25.03 28.91 -52.25
CA GLY A 201 -26.28 29.66 -52.43
C GLY A 201 -26.06 30.77 -53.45
N ASN A 202 -25.73 30.38 -54.67
CA ASN A 202 -25.69 31.28 -55.82
C ASN A 202 -27.14 31.65 -56.18
N HIS A 203 -27.55 32.90 -55.96
CA HIS A 203 -28.72 33.47 -56.62
C HIS A 203 -28.32 34.80 -57.27
N GLN A 204 -27.83 34.63 -58.50
CA GLN A 204 -27.64 35.66 -59.49
C GLN A 204 -29.00 36.31 -59.80
N ARG A 205 -29.05 37.63 -59.63
CA ARG A 205 -30.09 38.51 -60.19
C ARG A 205 -29.96 38.55 -61.71
N HIS A 206 -31.05 38.30 -62.42
CA HIS A 206 -31.37 38.77 -63.79
C HIS A 206 -32.88 38.52 -63.96
N SER A 207 -33.73 39.35 -64.52
CA SER A 207 -33.73 40.75 -64.97
C SER A 207 -35.20 41.14 -65.10
#